data_AF-A0A609RHE4-F1
#
_entry.id   AF-A0A609RHE4-F1
#
_cell.length_a   1.000
_cell.length_b   1.000
_cell.length_c   1.000
_cell.angle_alpha   90.00
_cell.angle_beta   90.00
_cell.angle_gamma   90.00
#
_symmetry.space_group_name_H-M   'P 1'
#
loop_
_entity.id
_entity.type
_entity.pdbx_description
1 polymer ?
#
loop_
_entity_poly.entity_id
_entity_poly.type
_entity_poly.pdbx_seq_one_letter_code
_entity_poly.pdbx_strand_id
1 'polypeptide(L)'
;MDTVEELNSTYFYAGRSNLTASQLLFMIFCENTANQLGVQDFGAIVSIVAGLNVLPTRTKPRGAKHLLNPFRKNDIPQAPEFTIGMLIASARAGRWLYD
;
A
#
# COMPACT_ATOMS: atom_id res chain seq x y z
N MET A 1 -10.17 31.73 1.38
CA MET A 1 -8.77 31.56 1.81
C MET A 1 -8.83 30.61 2.98
N ASP A 2 -8.72 29.31 2.71
CA ASP A 2 -8.69 28.26 3.73
C ASP A 2 -7.28 28.21 4.30
N THR A 3 -7.05 28.95 5.39
CA THR A 3 -5.77 28.92 6.11
C THR A 3 -5.71 27.66 6.96
N VAL A 4 -4.55 27.00 6.96
CA VAL A 4 -4.27 25.92 7.91
C VAL A 4 -3.90 26.55 9.25
N GLU A 5 -4.71 26.31 10.27
CA GLU A 5 -4.39 26.73 11.65
C GLU A 5 -3.94 25.49 12.43
N GLU A 6 -2.81 25.58 13.15
CA GLU A 6 -2.31 24.49 13.99
C GLU A 6 -2.53 24.82 15.46
N LEU A 7 -3.16 23.90 16.19
CA LEU A 7 -3.36 23.98 17.63
C LEU A 7 -3.17 22.60 18.26
N ASN A 8 -2.27 22.49 19.22
CA ASN A 8 -2.04 21.26 20.00
C ASN A 8 -1.77 20.01 19.13
N SER A 9 -0.91 20.15 18.10
CA SER A 9 -0.59 19.09 17.12
C SER A 9 -1.79 18.59 16.29
N THR A 10 -2.85 19.38 16.24
CA THR A 10 -4.03 19.14 15.43
C THR A 10 -4.27 20.31 14.51
N TYR A 11 -4.84 20.04 13.35
CA TYR A 11 -5.01 21.03 12.30
C TYR A 11 -6.48 21.41 12.13
N PHE A 12 -6.70 22.67 11.75
CA PHE A 12 -7.97 23.18 11.27
C PHE A 12 -7.89 23.41 9.76
N TYR A 13 -8.84 22.84 9.02
CA TYR A 13 -8.89 22.96 7.56
C TYR A 13 -10.31 22.83 7.05
N ALA A 14 -10.73 23.70 6.12
CA ALA A 14 -12.04 23.68 5.48
C ALA A 14 -13.22 23.54 6.47
N GLY A 15 -13.17 24.25 7.60
CA GLY A 15 -14.20 24.20 8.65
C GLY A 15 -14.15 22.97 9.58
N ARG A 16 -13.17 22.08 9.43
CA ARG A 16 -12.97 20.90 10.29
C ARG A 16 -11.80 21.14 11.24
N SER A 17 -12.05 21.01 12.54
CA SER A 17 -11.05 21.05 13.61
C SER A 17 -10.54 19.65 13.97
N ASN A 18 -9.44 19.61 14.73
CA ASN A 18 -8.91 18.39 15.34
C ASN A 18 -8.43 17.33 14.32
N LEU A 19 -7.91 17.78 13.17
CA LEU A 19 -7.38 16.90 12.13
C LEU A 19 -5.97 16.43 12.49
N THR A 20 -5.69 15.15 12.27
CA THR A 20 -4.30 14.66 12.30
C THR A 20 -3.54 15.12 11.06
N ALA A 21 -2.21 15.10 11.09
CA ALA A 21 -1.38 15.44 9.92
C ALA A 21 -1.75 14.62 8.67
N SER A 22 -2.06 13.33 8.84
CA SER A 22 -2.51 12.45 7.75
C SER A 22 -3.89 12.82 7.20
N GLN A 23 -4.82 13.20 8.07
CA GLN A 23 -6.16 13.64 7.66
C GLN A 23 -6.09 14.98 6.91
N LEU A 24 -5.26 15.91 7.38
CA LEU A 24 -5.01 17.18 6.70
C LEU A 24 -4.44 16.95 5.31
N LEU A 25 -3.36 16.16 5.19
CA LEU A 25 -2.74 15.80 3.92
C LEU A 25 -3.79 15.24 2.95
N PHE A 26 -4.62 14.31 3.43
CA PHE A 26 -5.64 13.68 2.60
C PHE A 26 -6.70 14.69 2.11
N MET A 27 -7.13 15.62 2.96
CA MET A 27 -8.09 16.66 2.57
C MET A 27 -7.51 17.60 1.51
N ILE A 28 -6.29 18.09 1.71
CA ILE A 28 -5.59 18.94 0.75
C ILE A 28 -5.42 18.22 -0.59
N PHE A 29 -5.09 16.93 -0.55
CA PHE A 29 -4.91 16.14 -1.77
C PHE A 29 -6.22 15.96 -2.54
N CYS A 30 -7.32 15.69 -1.84
CA CYS A 30 -8.65 15.61 -2.45
C CYS A 30 -9.05 16.95 -3.08
N GLU A 31 -8.83 18.07 -2.41
CA GLU A 31 -9.20 19.39 -2.93
C GLU A 31 -8.38 19.76 -4.18
N ASN A 32 -7.06 19.54 -4.15
CA ASN A 32 -6.22 19.75 -5.33
C ASN A 32 -6.62 18.86 -6.50
N THR A 33 -7.01 17.60 -6.22
CA THR A 33 -7.51 16.67 -7.24
C THR A 33 -8.86 17.16 -7.81
N ALA A 34 -9.75 17.69 -6.97
CA ALA A 34 -11.02 18.29 -7.39
C ALA A 34 -10.79 19.45 -8.37
N ASN A 35 -9.87 20.35 -8.02
CA ASN A 35 -9.52 21.52 -8.82
C ASN A 35 -8.86 21.13 -10.16
N GLN A 36 -8.00 20.11 -10.16
CA GLN A 36 -7.35 19.62 -11.37
C GLN A 36 -8.32 18.90 -12.31
N LEU A 37 -9.24 18.10 -11.76
CA LEU A 37 -10.21 17.35 -12.55
C LEU A 37 -11.45 18.17 -12.93
N GLY A 38 -11.69 19.31 -12.27
CA GLY A 38 -12.90 20.10 -12.44
C GLY A 38 -14.16 19.38 -11.96
N VAL A 39 -14.01 18.38 -11.08
CA VAL A 39 -15.10 17.53 -10.58
C VAL A 39 -15.53 18.04 -9.21
N GLN A 40 -16.84 18.20 -9.01
CA GLN A 40 -17.41 18.64 -7.73
C GLN A 40 -17.87 17.46 -6.84
N ASP A 41 -17.90 16.25 -7.38
CA ASP A 41 -18.26 15.05 -6.62
C ASP A 41 -17.10 14.62 -5.71
N PHE A 42 -17.20 15.05 -4.45
CA PHE A 42 -16.21 14.75 -3.43
C PHE A 42 -16.11 13.24 -3.14
N GLY A 43 -17.20 12.49 -3.27
CA GLY A 43 -17.20 11.03 -3.09
C GLY A 43 -16.39 10.33 -4.16
N ALA A 44 -16.56 10.75 -5.42
CA ALA A 44 -15.77 10.26 -6.54
C ALA A 44 -14.27 10.59 -6.36
N ILE A 45 -13.94 11.81 -5.96
CA ILE A 45 -12.56 12.24 -5.71
C ILE A 45 -11.91 11.40 -4.60
N VAL A 46 -12.60 11.24 -3.46
CA VAL A 46 -12.11 10.40 -2.36
C VAL A 46 -11.90 8.98 -2.82
N SER A 47 -12.80 8.43 -3.64
CA SER A 47 -12.66 7.07 -4.17
C SER A 47 -11.43 6.91 -5.06
N ILE A 48 -11.09 7.92 -5.87
CA ILE A 48 -9.90 7.92 -6.71
C ILE A 48 -8.64 8.06 -5.86
N VAL A 49 -8.59 9.04 -4.96
CA VAL A 49 -7.42 9.33 -4.11
C VAL A 49 -7.14 8.17 -3.15
N ALA A 50 -8.17 7.54 -2.60
CA ALA A 50 -8.03 6.36 -1.74
C ALA A 50 -7.75 5.06 -2.53
N GLY A 51 -7.76 5.10 -3.87
CA GLY A 51 -7.53 3.93 -4.71
C GLY A 51 -8.63 2.87 -4.60
N LEU A 52 -9.87 3.28 -4.34
CA LEU A 52 -10.99 2.36 -4.22
C LEU A 52 -11.31 1.73 -5.58
N ASN A 53 -11.40 0.40 -5.58
CA ASN A 53 -11.79 -0.38 -6.74
C ASN A 53 -13.33 -0.46 -6.85
N VAL A 54 -13.98 0.70 -7.03
CA VAL A 54 -15.44 0.81 -7.16
C VAL A 54 -15.95 0.35 -8.53
N LEU A 55 -15.08 0.38 -9.54
CA LEU A 55 -15.38 -0.10 -10.88
C LEU A 55 -15.04 -1.60 -10.98
N PRO A 56 -15.96 -2.45 -11.47
CA PRO A 56 -15.63 -3.85 -11.68
C PRO A 56 -14.53 -3.97 -12.74
N THR A 57 -13.33 -4.35 -12.31
CA THR A 57 -12.25 -4.69 -13.23
C THR A 57 -12.48 -6.08 -13.80
N ARG A 58 -11.96 -6.33 -15.01
CA ARG A 58 -12.02 -7.66 -15.65
C ARG A 58 -11.54 -8.70 -14.64
N THR A 59 -12.45 -9.55 -14.18
CA THR A 59 -12.10 -10.62 -13.27
C THR A 59 -11.12 -11.54 -13.97
N LYS A 60 -10.18 -12.10 -13.21
CA LYS A 60 -9.25 -13.09 -13.75
C LYS A 60 -10.06 -14.19 -14.47
N PRO A 61 -9.68 -14.60 -15.71
CA PRO A 61 -10.37 -15.69 -16.40
C PRO A 61 -10.55 -16.89 -15.47
N ARG A 62 -11.74 -17.50 -15.47
CA ARG A 62 -12.02 -18.72 -14.70
C ARG A 62 -10.93 -19.75 -15.00
N GLY A 63 -10.31 -20.32 -13.96
CA GLY A 63 -9.19 -21.27 -14.06
C GLY A 63 -7.79 -20.66 -13.90
N ALA A 64 -7.60 -19.36 -14.12
CA ALA A 64 -6.27 -18.76 -13.99
C ALA A 64 -5.86 -18.49 -12.52
N LYS A 65 -6.65 -18.86 -11.50
CA LYS A 65 -6.23 -18.76 -10.08
C LYS A 65 -5.00 -19.63 -9.76
N HIS A 66 -4.77 -20.69 -10.53
CA HIS A 66 -3.77 -21.71 -10.25
C HIS A 66 -2.71 -21.86 -11.36
N LEU A 67 -3.10 -21.72 -12.63
CA LEU A 67 -2.24 -22.17 -13.75
C LEU A 67 -1.47 -21.07 -14.49
N LEU A 68 -1.80 -19.78 -14.29
CA LEU A 68 -1.32 -18.71 -15.17
C LEU A 68 -1.05 -17.40 -14.40
N ASN A 69 -0.33 -17.47 -13.29
CA ASN A 69 0.37 -16.29 -12.78
C ASN A 69 1.85 -16.65 -12.63
N PRO A 70 2.72 -16.26 -13.58
CA PRO A 70 4.14 -16.57 -13.52
C PRO A 70 4.85 -15.88 -12.33
N PHE A 71 4.15 -14.98 -11.64
CA PHE A 71 4.64 -14.30 -10.44
C PHE A 71 4.05 -14.83 -9.14
N ARG A 72 3.12 -15.79 -9.17
CA ARG A 72 2.67 -16.46 -7.94
C ARG A 72 3.66 -17.57 -7.63
N LYS A 73 4.57 -17.29 -6.70
CA LYS A 73 5.36 -18.32 -6.04
C LYS A 73 4.40 -19.11 -5.15
N ASN A 74 3.74 -20.15 -5.70
CA ASN A 74 2.91 -21.04 -4.90
C ASN A 74 3.77 -21.91 -3.99
N ASP A 75 5.00 -22.19 -4.42
CA ASP A 75 6.01 -22.88 -3.64
C ASP A 75 7.13 -21.88 -3.38
N ILE A 76 6.98 -21.06 -2.33
CA ILE A 76 8.18 -20.46 -1.74
C ILE A 76 8.83 -21.62 -1.00
N PRO A 77 9.94 -22.22 -1.48
CA PRO A 77 10.63 -23.22 -0.69
C PRO A 77 10.89 -22.57 0.67
N GLN A 78 10.42 -23.22 1.73
CA GLN A 78 10.74 -22.79 3.08
C GLN A 78 12.23 -23.09 3.25
N ALA A 79 13.07 -22.13 2.86
CA ALA A 79 14.48 -22.20 3.16
C ALA A 79 14.59 -22.37 4.68
N PRO A 80 15.32 -23.38 5.18
CA PRO A 80 15.54 -23.49 6.60
C PRO A 80 16.16 -22.18 7.10
N GLU A 81 15.72 -21.70 8.26
CA GLU A 81 16.33 -20.54 8.92
C GLU A 81 17.86 -20.72 8.96
N PHE A 82 18.58 -19.87 8.24
CA PHE A 82 20.04 -19.93 8.14
C PHE A 82 20.63 -19.79 9.54
N THR A 83 21.10 -20.91 10.08
CA THR A 83 21.66 -20.96 11.44
C THR A 83 23.18 -20.96 11.36
N ILE A 84 23.85 -20.26 12.28
CA ILE A 84 25.33 -20.21 12.38
C ILE A 84 25.95 -21.63 12.38
N GLY A 85 25.26 -22.63 12.96
CA GLY A 85 25.71 -24.02 12.94
C GLY A 85 25.84 -24.63 11.54
N MET A 86 24.94 -24.28 10.60
CA MET A 86 25.01 -24.75 9.21
C MET A 86 26.22 -24.16 8.47
N LEU A 87 26.55 -22.90 8.77
CA LEU A 87 27.73 -22.23 8.23
C LEU A 87 29.02 -22.91 8.71
N ILE A 88 29.13 -23.19 10.01
CA ILE A 88 30.31 -23.85 10.60
C ILE A 88 30.47 -25.27 10.04
N ALA A 89 29.39 -26.03 9.94
CA ALA A 89 29.42 -27.39 9.38
C ALA A 89 29.84 -27.40 7.91
N SER A 90 29.32 -26.47 7.11
CA SER A 90 29.66 -26.34 5.69
C SER A 90 31.10 -25.85 5.48
N ALA A 91 31.59 -24.93 6.34
CA ALA A 91 32.98 -24.47 6.30
C ALA A 91 33.96 -25.60 6.63
N ARG A 92 33.65 -26.43 7.64
CA ARG A 92 34.46 -27.63 7.97
C ARG A 92 34.48 -28.66 6.84
N ALA A 93 33.39 -28.78 6.10
CA ALA A 93 33.29 -29.70 4.96
C ALA A 93 33.82 -29.10 3.64
N GLY A 94 34.20 -27.82 3.63
CA GLY A 94 34.63 -27.10 2.43
C GLY A 94 33.57 -26.96 1.34
N ARG A 95 32.30 -27.26 1.66
CA ARG A 95 31.18 -27.29 0.72
C ARG A 95 29.85 -27.17 1.46
N TRP A 96 28.87 -26.54 0.82
CA TRP A 96 27.53 -26.39 1.38
C TRP A 96 26.83 -27.75 1.50
N LEU A 97 26.25 -28.03 2.68
CA LEU A 97 25.70 -29.34 3.05
C LEU A 97 24.17 -29.38 3.15
N TYR A 98 23.46 -28.27 2.97
CA TYR A 98 22.02 -28.16 3.24
C TYR A 98 21.27 -27.62 2.01
N ASP A 99 20.12 -28.19 1.64
CA ASP A 99 19.27 -27.73 0.51
C ASP A 99 18.06 -26.90 1.00
#